data_AF-A0A485BN57-F1
#
_entry.id   AF-A0A485BN57-F1
#
_cell.length_a   1.000
_cell.length_b   1.000
_cell.length_c   1.000
_cell.angle_alpha   90.00
_cell.angle_beta   90.00
_cell.angle_gamma   90.00
#
_symmetry.space_group_name_H-M   'P 1'
#
loop_
_entity.id
_entity.type
_entity.pdbx_description
1 polymer ?
#
loop_
_entity_poly.entity_id
_entity_poly.type
_entity_poly.pdbx_seq_one_letter_code
_entity_poly.pdbx_strand_id
1 'polypeptide(L)'
;MLSKAYYGKGYQRGQLDYLRTAARQAAGQRPPTSTTSISRGQEIRFHANSHYYRGTPPTPRFIYRVTNPSTNFQLFQTGETDYDAFTSRPDDIEQLKMLGFANINLYGSSDYSQVEFNVRRPALQDVKVRQALIYGLDRQKLIDVVYQGYGKVAIEPIAPISWAYNAEGVNPYKYDPAQAKKLLDEAGWKPGPDGIRGERRPAPGADAAGQQEGAQRCADPHRQRELAADWRPAEAAGGGLQRPDGPAQNRVTTIWPPSAPAR
;
A
#
# COMPACT_ATOMS: atom_id res chain seq x y z
N MET A 1 6.03 -26.47 36.23
CA MET A 1 4.91 -26.67 35.27
C MET A 1 3.89 -25.56 35.49
N LEU A 2 3.49 -24.84 34.43
CA LEU A 2 2.55 -23.72 34.52
C LEU A 2 1.20 -24.19 35.12
N SER A 3 0.64 -23.45 36.08
CA SER A 3 -0.52 -23.87 36.88
C SER A 3 -1.83 -23.80 36.09
N LYS A 4 -2.87 -24.53 36.55
CA LYS A 4 -4.24 -24.47 35.97
C LYS A 4 -4.83 -23.05 35.94
N ALA A 5 -4.33 -22.13 36.77
CA ALA A 5 -4.73 -20.72 36.75
C ALA A 5 -4.31 -20.01 35.45
N TYR A 6 -3.24 -20.48 34.80
CA TYR A 6 -2.71 -19.86 33.57
C TYR A 6 -3.51 -20.25 32.31
N TYR A 7 -4.05 -21.47 32.26
CA TYR A 7 -4.78 -21.98 31.09
C TYR A 7 -6.31 -22.00 31.25
N GLY A 8 -6.84 -21.52 32.38
CA GLY A 8 -8.28 -21.49 32.63
C GLY A 8 -8.91 -22.85 32.96
N LYS A 9 -10.16 -22.84 33.45
CA LYS A 9 -10.88 -24.03 33.95
C LYS A 9 -11.12 -25.12 32.88
N GLY A 10 -10.97 -24.80 31.58
CA GLY A 10 -11.27 -25.70 30.46
C GLY A 10 -10.05 -26.37 29.80
N TYR A 11 -8.83 -26.18 30.31
CA TYR A 11 -7.63 -26.73 29.69
C TYR A 11 -7.49 -28.24 29.90
N GLN A 12 -7.49 -29.00 28.80
CA GLN A 12 -7.09 -30.41 28.76
C GLN A 12 -5.84 -30.56 27.87
N ARG A 13 -4.81 -31.24 28.39
CA ARG A 13 -3.54 -31.46 27.67
C ARG A 13 -3.82 -32.28 26.40
N GLY A 14 -3.51 -31.72 25.24
CA GLY A 14 -3.76 -32.35 23.92
C GLY A 14 -5.06 -31.92 23.23
N GLN A 15 -5.94 -31.18 23.90
CA GLN A 15 -7.19 -30.66 23.33
C GLN A 15 -7.08 -29.14 23.12
N LEU A 16 -6.84 -28.72 21.87
CA LEU A 16 -6.58 -27.32 21.51
C LEU A 16 -7.85 -26.51 21.19
N ASP A 17 -9.03 -27.12 21.24
CA ASP A 17 -10.29 -26.46 20.85
C ASP A 17 -10.69 -25.34 21.82
N TYR A 18 -10.39 -25.54 23.10
CA TYR A 18 -10.50 -24.49 24.12
C TYR A 18 -9.57 -23.32 23.81
N LEU A 19 -8.31 -23.59 23.40
CA LEU A 19 -7.36 -22.54 23.01
C LEU A 19 -7.76 -21.83 21.73
N ARG A 20 -8.40 -22.49 20.75
CA ARG A 20 -8.95 -21.81 19.56
C ARG A 20 -10.09 -20.87 19.90
N THR A 21 -10.94 -21.26 20.83
CA THR A 21 -12.06 -20.42 21.30
C THR A 21 -11.56 -19.28 22.19
N ALA A 22 -10.61 -19.55 23.08
CA ALA A 22 -9.96 -18.56 23.91
C ALA A 22 -9.06 -17.61 23.09
N ALA A 23 -8.35 -18.08 22.06
CA ALA A 23 -7.51 -17.21 21.21
C ALA A 23 -8.33 -16.24 20.35
N ARG A 24 -9.60 -16.57 20.03
CA ARG A 24 -10.54 -15.63 19.42
C ARG A 24 -10.90 -14.47 20.36
N GLN A 25 -10.81 -14.69 21.67
CA GLN A 25 -10.88 -13.66 22.69
C GLN A 25 -9.46 -13.24 23.03
N ALA A 26 -8.88 -12.32 22.27
CA ALA A 26 -7.49 -11.87 22.40
C ALA A 26 -7.03 -11.69 23.87
N ALA A 27 -6.52 -12.76 24.48
CA ALA A 27 -6.11 -12.84 25.89
C ALA A 27 -4.59 -13.07 25.97
N GLY A 28 -3.86 -12.41 25.07
CA GLY A 28 -2.40 -12.29 25.15
C GLY A 28 -1.97 -11.33 26.26
N GLN A 29 -0.66 -11.30 26.55
CA GLN A 29 -0.03 -10.48 27.59
C GLN A 29 -0.67 -9.10 27.73
N ARG A 30 -1.35 -8.88 28.87
CA ARG A 30 -2.10 -7.68 29.30
C ARG A 30 -1.92 -6.46 28.40
N PRO A 31 -2.65 -6.35 27.27
CA PRO A 31 -2.63 -5.15 26.46
C PRO A 31 -3.18 -3.96 27.25
N PRO A 32 -2.85 -2.71 26.88
CA PRO A 32 -3.43 -1.52 27.51
C PRO A 32 -4.95 -1.51 27.39
N THR A 33 -5.51 -2.15 26.36
CA THR A 33 -6.94 -2.23 26.11
C THR A 33 -7.41 -3.69 25.98
N SER A 34 -8.52 -4.06 26.61
CA SER A 34 -9.16 -5.37 26.45
C SER A 34 -10.26 -5.33 25.39
N THR A 35 -10.27 -6.29 24.46
CA THR A 35 -11.32 -6.41 23.44
C THR A 35 -12.63 -6.84 24.09
N THR A 36 -13.69 -6.09 23.84
CA THR A 36 -15.01 -6.30 24.48
C THR A 36 -16.03 -6.86 23.50
N SER A 37 -16.08 -6.31 22.29
CA SER A 37 -16.98 -6.79 21.23
C SER A 37 -16.37 -6.56 19.85
N ILE A 38 -16.63 -7.51 18.94
CA ILE A 38 -16.20 -7.45 17.55
C ILE A 38 -17.46 -7.53 16.67
N SER A 39 -17.80 -6.43 16.01
CA SER A 39 -18.79 -6.39 14.93
C SER A 39 -18.05 -6.56 13.61
N ARG A 40 -18.10 -7.76 13.04
CA ARG A 40 -17.30 -8.12 11.85
C ARG A 40 -17.54 -7.13 10.71
N GLY A 41 -16.44 -6.54 10.21
CA GLY A 41 -16.48 -5.60 9.08
C GLY A 41 -17.00 -4.21 9.40
N GLN A 42 -17.35 -3.91 10.66
CA GLN A 42 -17.84 -2.58 11.06
C GLN A 42 -16.97 -1.95 12.14
N GLU A 43 -16.81 -2.59 13.28
CA GLU A 43 -16.09 -2.01 14.41
C GLU A 43 -15.57 -3.05 15.41
N ILE A 44 -14.52 -2.69 16.12
CA ILE A 44 -13.98 -3.41 17.27
C ILE A 44 -13.97 -2.45 18.45
N ARG A 45 -14.62 -2.85 19.55
CA ARG A 45 -14.69 -2.05 20.77
C ARG A 45 -13.73 -2.59 21.81
N PHE A 46 -13.00 -1.67 22.43
CA PHE A 46 -12.05 -1.95 23.48
C PHE A 46 -12.36 -1.14 24.73
N HIS A 47 -12.10 -1.74 25.89
CA HIS A 47 -12.10 -1.07 27.18
C HIS A 47 -10.67 -0.92 27.71
N ALA A 48 -10.42 0.16 28.45
CA ALA A 48 -9.14 0.32 29.15
C ALA A 48 -8.93 -0.83 30.15
N ASN A 49 -7.73 -1.42 30.13
CA ASN A 49 -7.32 -2.43 31.09
C ASN A 49 -6.77 -1.75 32.35
N SER A 50 -7.56 -1.76 33.42
CA SER A 50 -7.15 -1.21 34.72
C SER A 50 -5.94 -1.91 35.34
N HIS A 51 -5.64 -3.14 34.89
CA HIS A 51 -4.52 -3.95 35.37
C HIS A 51 -3.30 -3.90 34.44
N TYR A 52 -3.24 -2.92 33.53
CA TYR A 52 -2.07 -2.71 32.68
C TYR A 52 -0.86 -2.28 33.52
N TYR A 53 0.30 -2.89 33.27
CA TYR A 53 1.49 -2.75 34.13
C TYR A 53 2.08 -1.33 34.15
N ARG A 54 1.77 -0.49 33.14
CA ARG A 54 2.19 0.93 33.09
C ARG A 54 1.10 1.89 33.58
N GLY A 55 0.06 1.38 34.24
CA GLY A 55 -1.09 2.16 34.70
C GLY A 55 -2.28 2.09 33.75
N THR A 56 -3.45 2.52 34.23
CA THR A 56 -4.70 2.51 33.43
C THR A 56 -4.62 3.55 32.32
N PRO A 57 -4.90 3.20 31.05
CA PRO A 57 -4.98 4.20 29.98
C PRO A 57 -6.02 5.28 30.28
N PRO A 58 -5.77 6.54 29.90
CA PRO A 58 -6.69 7.65 30.19
C PRO A 58 -8.00 7.53 29.41
N THR A 59 -8.00 6.88 28.24
CA THR A 59 -9.17 6.70 27.38
C THR A 59 -9.91 5.42 27.77
N PRO A 60 -11.11 5.50 28.41
CA PRO A 60 -11.78 4.31 28.95
C PRO A 60 -12.37 3.39 27.87
N ARG A 61 -12.71 3.96 26.71
CA ARG A 61 -13.34 3.29 25.58
C ARG A 61 -12.64 3.69 24.30
N PHE A 62 -12.17 2.70 23.55
CA PHE A 62 -11.59 2.91 22.22
C PHE A 62 -12.40 2.10 21.21
N ILE A 63 -12.81 2.74 20.12
CA ILE A 63 -13.58 2.10 19.06
C ILE A 63 -12.74 2.18 17.79
N TYR A 64 -12.35 1.02 17.26
CA TYR A 64 -11.71 0.92 15.97
C TYR A 64 -12.78 0.66 14.92
N ARG A 65 -13.13 1.68 14.13
CA ARG A 65 -14.11 1.57 13.05
C ARG A 65 -13.41 1.21 11.74
N VAL A 66 -13.97 0.26 11.01
CA VAL A 66 -13.50 -0.10 9.66
C VAL A 66 -14.14 0.87 8.67
N THR A 67 -13.30 1.69 8.04
CA THR A 67 -13.72 2.71 7.06
C THR A 67 -13.05 2.47 5.71
N ASN A 68 -13.54 3.15 4.66
CA ASN A 68 -12.93 3.18 3.34
C ASN A 68 -12.39 4.61 3.12
N PRO A 69 -11.25 4.79 2.43
CA PRO A 69 -10.77 6.10 1.98
C PRO A 69 -11.80 7.03 1.31
N SER A 70 -12.90 6.50 0.76
CA SER A 70 -13.98 7.33 0.19
C SER A 70 -14.96 7.90 1.23
N THR A 71 -15.03 7.33 2.43
CA THR A 71 -15.99 7.71 3.48
C THR A 71 -15.32 8.27 4.73
N ASN A 72 -14.03 8.02 4.93
CA ASN A 72 -13.32 8.40 6.13
C ASN A 72 -13.27 9.93 6.35
N PHE A 73 -13.12 10.72 5.27
CA PHE A 73 -13.12 12.19 5.37
C PHE A 73 -14.46 12.72 5.88
N GLN A 74 -15.57 12.21 5.36
CA GLN A 74 -16.91 12.62 5.79
C GLN A 74 -17.15 12.27 7.26
N LEU A 75 -16.74 11.07 7.69
CA LEU A 75 -16.87 10.63 9.09
C LEU A 75 -16.04 11.50 10.05
N PHE A 76 -14.86 11.92 9.62
CA PHE A 76 -14.02 12.82 10.39
C PHE A 76 -14.61 14.23 10.44
N GLN A 77 -15.15 14.72 9.31
CA GLN A 77 -15.83 16.01 9.22
C GLN A 77 -17.08 16.09 10.11
N THR A 78 -17.85 15.00 10.23
CA THR A 78 -19.04 14.95 11.10
C THR A 78 -18.72 14.69 12.58
N GLY A 79 -17.45 14.38 12.91
CA GLY A 79 -17.05 13.98 14.26
C GLY A 79 -17.45 12.55 14.64
N GLU A 80 -17.82 11.71 13.66
CA GLU A 80 -18.03 10.28 13.90
C GLU A 80 -16.71 9.52 14.12
N THR A 81 -15.59 10.06 13.62
CA THR A 81 -14.23 9.59 13.92
C THR A 81 -13.36 10.72 14.45
N ASP A 82 -12.67 10.48 15.56
CA ASP A 82 -11.78 11.47 16.19
C ASP A 82 -10.34 11.42 15.62
N TYR A 83 -9.97 10.31 15.00
CA TYR A 83 -8.62 10.05 14.50
C TYR A 83 -8.69 9.24 13.20
N ASP A 84 -7.97 9.70 12.17
CA ASP A 84 -7.91 9.04 10.86
C ASP A 84 -6.58 9.34 10.16
N ALA A 85 -6.31 8.60 9.08
CA ALA A 85 -5.15 8.78 8.22
C ALA A 85 -5.60 9.17 6.81
N PHE A 86 -5.08 10.30 6.32
CA PHE A 86 -5.42 10.84 5.01
C PHE A 86 -4.23 10.85 4.08
N THR A 87 -4.51 10.88 2.77
CA THR A 87 -3.47 11.15 1.78
C THR A 87 -2.93 12.56 1.98
N SER A 88 -1.64 12.76 1.76
CA SER A 88 -1.01 14.08 1.89
C SER A 88 -1.15 14.95 0.64
N ARG A 89 -2.25 14.84 -0.10
CA ARG A 89 -2.46 15.74 -1.23
C ARG A 89 -2.71 17.15 -0.70
N PRO A 90 -2.19 18.19 -1.37
CA PRO A 90 -2.47 19.58 -1.03
C PRO A 90 -3.96 19.84 -0.82
N ASP A 91 -4.81 19.33 -1.72
CA ASP A 91 -6.26 19.52 -1.63
C ASP A 91 -6.87 18.90 -0.36
N ASP A 92 -6.43 17.69 0.01
CA ASP A 92 -6.88 17.01 1.23
C ASP A 92 -6.42 17.78 2.48
N ILE A 93 -5.19 18.29 2.47
CA ILE A 93 -4.62 19.08 3.57
C ILE A 93 -5.39 20.38 3.76
N GLU A 94 -5.66 21.13 2.69
CA GLU A 94 -6.42 22.38 2.76
C GLU A 94 -7.86 22.14 3.22
N GLN A 95 -8.50 21.07 2.74
CA GLN A 95 -9.83 20.67 3.24
C GLN A 95 -9.83 20.35 4.74
N LEU A 96 -8.83 19.63 5.24
CA LEU A 96 -8.69 19.36 6.67
C LEU A 96 -8.45 20.64 7.49
N LYS A 97 -7.65 21.58 6.98
CA LYS A 97 -7.43 22.88 7.63
C LYS A 97 -8.72 23.70 7.74
N MET A 98 -9.57 23.66 6.72
CA MET A 98 -10.86 24.36 6.71
C MET A 98 -11.83 23.85 7.77
N LEU A 99 -11.65 22.64 8.32
CA LEU A 99 -12.47 22.13 9.41
C LEU A 99 -12.26 22.92 10.72
N GLY A 100 -11.11 23.58 10.91
CA GLY A 100 -10.82 24.42 12.08
C GLY A 100 -10.57 23.68 13.39
N PHE A 101 -10.98 22.41 13.52
CA PHE A 101 -10.72 21.55 14.69
C PHE A 101 -9.66 20.47 14.45
N ALA A 102 -9.24 20.26 13.20
CA ALA A 102 -8.29 19.21 12.84
C ALA A 102 -6.85 19.63 13.15
N ASN A 103 -6.19 18.90 14.06
CA ASN A 103 -4.76 19.09 14.33
C ASN A 103 -3.86 18.23 13.44
N ILE A 104 -3.49 18.72 12.27
CA ILE A 104 -2.74 18.00 11.22
C ILE A 104 -1.25 17.83 11.60
N ASN A 105 -0.81 16.61 11.88
CA ASN A 105 0.60 16.21 11.98
C ASN A 105 1.10 15.63 10.66
N LEU A 106 1.98 16.37 10.01
CA LEU A 106 2.63 15.99 8.76
C LEU A 106 3.98 15.30 9.08
N TYR A 107 4.15 14.01 8.78
CA TYR A 107 5.41 13.28 9.02
C TYR A 107 5.80 12.31 7.89
N GLY A 108 7.11 12.02 7.77
CA GLY A 108 7.62 11.02 6.82
C GLY A 108 7.23 9.59 7.23
N SER A 109 6.54 8.84 6.36
CA SER A 109 6.20 7.45 6.64
C SER A 109 7.37 6.50 6.41
N SER A 110 7.48 5.46 7.24
CA SER A 110 8.38 4.31 6.98
C SER A 110 7.82 3.33 5.94
N ASP A 111 6.94 3.83 5.07
CA ASP A 111 6.16 3.05 4.12
C ASP A 111 6.56 3.45 2.70
N TYR A 112 6.53 2.50 1.78
CA TYR A 112 6.87 2.71 0.38
C TYR A 112 6.01 1.81 -0.50
N SER A 113 5.63 2.31 -1.68
CA SER A 113 4.90 1.52 -2.67
C SER A 113 5.89 0.89 -3.64
N GLN A 114 5.64 -0.38 -3.99
CA GLN A 114 6.45 -1.12 -4.96
C GLN A 114 5.58 -1.89 -5.94
N VAL A 115 6.14 -2.13 -7.13
CA VAL A 115 5.60 -3.09 -8.09
C VAL A 115 6.45 -4.35 -7.99
N GLU A 116 5.83 -5.46 -7.57
CA GLU A 116 6.50 -6.74 -7.48
C GLU A 116 6.33 -7.54 -8.77
N PHE A 117 7.45 -7.97 -9.35
CA PHE A 117 7.43 -8.80 -10.54
C PHE A 117 7.28 -10.28 -10.16
N ASN A 118 6.23 -10.92 -10.66
CA ASN A 118 6.07 -12.37 -10.54
C ASN A 118 6.99 -13.09 -11.53
N VAL A 119 8.19 -13.48 -11.07
CA VAL A 119 9.21 -14.17 -11.87
C VAL A 119 8.83 -15.59 -12.29
N ARG A 120 7.67 -16.12 -11.86
CA ARG A 120 7.15 -17.39 -12.40
C ARG A 120 6.55 -17.22 -13.80
N ARG A 121 6.23 -15.98 -14.20
CA ARG A 121 5.76 -15.67 -15.55
C ARG A 121 6.96 -15.65 -16.50
N PRO A 122 6.96 -16.43 -17.60
CA PRO A 122 8.09 -16.51 -18.53
C PRO A 122 8.58 -15.12 -18.99
N ALA A 123 7.66 -14.20 -19.29
CA ALA A 123 8.00 -12.86 -19.75
C ALA A 123 8.79 -12.01 -18.73
N LEU A 124 8.73 -12.32 -17.43
CA LEU A 124 9.37 -11.54 -16.36
C LEU A 124 10.57 -12.27 -15.74
N GLN A 125 10.95 -13.44 -16.28
CA GLN A 125 12.09 -14.23 -15.78
C GLN A 125 13.42 -13.54 -16.04
N ASP A 126 13.59 -12.93 -17.21
CA ASP A 126 14.81 -12.22 -17.56
C ASP A 126 14.97 -10.94 -16.72
N VAL A 127 16.14 -10.79 -16.09
CA VAL A 127 16.54 -9.62 -15.33
C VAL A 127 16.52 -8.36 -16.21
N LYS A 128 16.95 -8.47 -17.47
CA LYS A 128 16.98 -7.33 -18.42
C LYS A 128 15.59 -6.79 -18.69
N VAL A 129 14.58 -7.66 -18.81
CA VAL A 129 13.19 -7.24 -18.99
C VAL A 129 12.71 -6.47 -17.75
N ARG A 130 12.98 -6.98 -16.54
CA ARG A 130 12.61 -6.27 -15.30
C ARG A 130 13.31 -4.93 -15.18
N GLN A 131 14.60 -4.85 -15.49
CA GLN A 131 15.35 -3.60 -15.51
C GLN A 131 14.78 -2.61 -16.54
N ALA A 132 14.43 -3.10 -17.73
CA ALA A 132 13.82 -2.27 -18.77
C ALA A 132 12.48 -1.67 -18.32
N LEU A 133 11.64 -2.46 -17.64
CA LEU A 133 10.36 -1.97 -17.11
C LEU A 133 10.56 -0.86 -16.07
N ILE A 134 11.61 -0.93 -15.25
CA ILE A 134 11.93 0.12 -14.28
C ILE A 134 12.44 1.38 -14.99
N TYR A 135 13.38 1.25 -15.95
CA TYR A 135 13.87 2.39 -16.75
C TYR A 135 12.77 3.05 -17.58
N GLY A 136 11.78 2.26 -18.04
CA GLY A 136 10.65 2.73 -18.83
C GLY A 136 9.52 3.38 -18.03
N LEU A 137 9.59 3.37 -16.69
CA LEU A 137 8.59 3.96 -15.82
C LEU A 137 9.06 5.33 -15.30
N ASP A 138 8.34 6.39 -15.67
CA ASP A 138 8.57 7.73 -15.13
C ASP A 138 7.99 7.84 -13.71
N ARG A 139 8.79 7.38 -12.74
CA ARG A 139 8.42 7.39 -11.32
C ARG A 139 8.32 8.80 -10.75
N GLN A 140 9.06 9.77 -11.30
CA GLN A 140 8.97 11.15 -10.84
C GLN A 140 7.65 11.76 -11.28
N LYS A 141 7.26 11.58 -12.55
CA LYS A 141 5.96 12.03 -13.05
C LYS A 141 4.80 11.38 -12.30
N LEU A 142 4.91 10.11 -11.91
CA LEU A 142 3.91 9.44 -11.08
C LEU A 142 3.73 10.16 -9.74
N ILE A 143 4.84 10.52 -9.08
CA ILE A 143 4.80 11.28 -7.82
C ILE A 143 4.20 12.65 -8.02
N ASP A 144 4.61 13.36 -9.07
CA ASP A 144 4.13 14.72 -9.34
C ASP A 144 2.62 14.74 -9.63
N VAL A 145 2.09 13.74 -10.34
CA VAL A 145 0.67 13.66 -10.69
C VAL A 145 -0.19 13.10 -9.55
N VAL A 146 0.24 12.00 -8.91
CA VAL A 146 -0.60 11.28 -7.94
C VAL A 146 -0.46 11.83 -6.52
N TYR A 147 0.76 12.23 -6.16
CA TYR A 147 1.12 12.68 -4.82
C TYR A 147 1.40 14.19 -4.76
N GLN A 148 1.37 14.90 -5.91
CA GLN A 148 1.51 16.36 -5.98
C GLN A 148 2.71 16.89 -5.18
N GLY A 149 3.84 16.18 -5.23
CA GLY A 149 5.09 16.54 -4.56
C GLY A 149 5.25 16.03 -3.12
N TYR A 150 4.24 15.40 -2.52
CA TYR A 150 4.32 14.86 -1.14
C TYR A 150 4.92 13.44 -1.06
N GLY A 151 5.60 13.00 -2.10
CA GLY A 151 6.29 11.72 -2.19
C GLY A 151 7.73 11.86 -2.67
N LYS A 152 8.54 10.85 -2.44
CA LYS A 152 9.89 10.73 -2.99
C LYS A 152 10.03 9.41 -3.73
N VAL A 153 10.82 9.43 -4.81
CA VAL A 153 11.12 8.21 -5.56
C VAL A 153 11.90 7.28 -4.63
N ALA A 154 11.31 6.14 -4.31
CA ALA A 154 12.00 5.08 -3.60
C ALA A 154 13.07 4.45 -4.51
N ILE A 155 14.31 4.39 -4.04
CA ILE A 155 15.46 3.78 -4.73
C ILE A 155 15.93 2.49 -4.06
N GLU A 156 15.54 2.27 -2.80
CA GLU A 156 15.87 1.11 -1.98
C GLU A 156 14.67 0.78 -1.06
N PRO A 157 14.56 -0.44 -0.52
CA PRO A 157 13.44 -0.86 0.34
C PRO A 157 13.56 -0.36 1.78
N ILE A 158 14.26 0.76 2.00
CA ILE A 158 14.46 1.39 3.30
C ILE A 158 14.01 2.85 3.19
N ALA A 159 13.14 3.28 4.09
CA ALA A 159 12.69 4.67 4.13
C ALA A 159 13.82 5.60 4.63
N PRO A 160 13.94 6.84 4.12
CA PRO A 160 14.99 7.78 4.52
C PRO A 160 15.02 8.14 6.01
N ILE A 161 13.93 7.91 6.74
CA ILE A 161 13.85 8.13 8.19
C ILE A 161 14.53 7.03 9.01
N SER A 162 14.88 5.91 8.38
CA SER A 162 15.59 4.81 9.04
C SER A 162 17.07 5.13 9.18
N TRP A 163 17.65 4.76 10.32
CA TRP A 163 19.10 4.82 10.54
C TRP A 163 19.90 3.96 9.56
N ALA A 164 19.25 2.94 8.96
CA ALA A 164 19.87 2.00 8.02
C ALA A 164 19.77 2.45 6.55
N TYR A 165 19.19 3.62 6.28
CA TYR A 165 19.08 4.15 4.92
C TYR A 165 20.46 4.46 4.33
N ASN A 166 20.76 3.95 3.14
CA ASN A 166 22.01 4.23 2.46
C ASN A 166 21.85 4.25 0.93
N ALA A 167 21.77 5.46 0.39
CA ALA A 167 21.67 5.68 -1.05
C ALA A 167 23.01 5.53 -1.81
N GLU A 168 24.14 5.40 -1.11
CA GLU A 168 25.45 5.38 -1.74
C GLU A 168 25.65 4.09 -2.57
N GLY A 169 26.08 4.24 -3.82
CA GLY A 169 26.29 3.12 -4.74
C GLY A 169 25.01 2.45 -5.26
N VAL A 170 23.83 2.90 -4.83
CA VAL A 170 22.55 2.38 -5.32
C VAL A 170 22.24 2.99 -6.68
N ASN A 171 22.00 2.15 -7.68
CA ASN A 171 21.53 2.64 -8.98
C ASN A 171 20.07 3.11 -8.83
N PRO A 172 19.79 4.42 -9.02
CA PRO A 172 18.44 4.93 -8.85
C PRO A 172 17.49 4.50 -9.97
N TYR A 173 17.97 3.91 -11.08
CA TYR A 173 17.18 3.58 -12.29
C TYR A 173 16.39 4.78 -12.84
N LYS A 174 17.05 5.92 -13.04
CA LYS A 174 16.41 7.13 -13.58
C LYS A 174 15.64 6.83 -14.87
N TYR A 175 14.51 7.49 -15.08
CA TYR A 175 13.67 7.28 -16.26
C TYR A 175 14.50 7.46 -17.55
N ASP A 176 14.63 6.39 -18.31
CA ASP A 176 15.37 6.32 -19.56
C ASP A 176 14.70 5.31 -20.52
N PRO A 177 13.76 5.79 -21.34
CA PRO A 177 13.09 4.96 -22.34
C PRO A 177 14.04 4.37 -23.39
N ALA A 178 15.19 5.01 -23.65
CA ALA A 178 16.14 4.53 -24.65
C ALA A 178 16.89 3.31 -24.10
N GLN A 179 17.37 3.39 -22.85
CA GLN A 179 17.98 2.27 -22.15
C GLN A 179 16.99 1.12 -21.95
N ALA A 180 15.72 1.41 -21.64
CA ALA A 180 14.67 0.40 -21.56
C ALA A 180 14.50 -0.36 -22.89
N LYS A 181 14.40 0.36 -24.02
CA LYS A 181 14.29 -0.24 -25.36
C LYS A 181 15.49 -1.11 -25.68
N LYS A 182 16.71 -0.62 -25.39
CA LYS A 182 17.96 -1.37 -25.59
C LYS A 182 17.97 -2.69 -24.82
N LEU A 183 17.62 -2.66 -23.52
CA LEU A 183 17.56 -3.85 -22.68
C LEU A 183 16.53 -4.86 -23.18
N LEU A 184 15.36 -4.41 -23.66
CA LEU A 184 14.36 -5.26 -24.28
C LEU A 184 14.86 -5.88 -25.59
N ASP A 185 15.55 -5.09 -26.42
CA ASP A 185 16.15 -5.56 -27.67
C ASP A 185 17.22 -6.64 -27.43
N GLU A 186 18.03 -6.49 -26.39
CA GLU A 186 19.02 -7.48 -25.94
C GLU A 186 18.37 -8.74 -25.36
N ALA A 187 17.18 -8.61 -24.77
CA ALA A 187 16.38 -9.72 -24.24
C ALA A 187 15.51 -10.41 -25.33
N GLY A 188 15.66 -10.02 -26.61
CA GLY A 188 14.93 -10.63 -27.72
C GLY A 188 13.48 -10.13 -27.90
N TRP A 189 13.09 -9.06 -27.20
CA TRP A 189 11.78 -8.43 -27.33
C TRP A 189 11.80 -7.41 -28.46
N LYS A 190 11.12 -7.70 -29.56
CA LYS A 190 11.08 -6.83 -30.75
C LYS A 190 9.69 -6.22 -30.95
N PRO A 191 9.60 -4.97 -31.44
CA PRO A 191 8.31 -4.37 -31.76
C PRO A 191 7.61 -5.18 -32.85
N GLY A 192 6.36 -5.54 -32.60
CA GLY A 192 5.46 -6.12 -33.58
C GLY A 192 4.88 -5.08 -34.53
N PRO A 193 4.03 -5.50 -35.47
CA PRO A 193 3.37 -4.61 -36.45
C PRO A 193 2.48 -3.54 -35.81
N ASP A 194 1.97 -3.80 -34.60
CA ASP A 194 1.16 -2.91 -33.77
C ASP A 194 1.99 -1.98 -32.87
N GLY A 195 3.32 -2.06 -32.95
CA GLY A 195 4.23 -1.33 -32.07
C GLY A 195 4.38 -1.92 -30.67
N ILE A 196 3.65 -2.98 -30.33
CA ILE A 196 3.78 -3.69 -29.05
C ILE A 196 4.92 -4.69 -29.16
N ARG A 197 5.82 -4.70 -28.18
CA ARG A 197 6.96 -5.63 -28.19
C ARG A 197 6.52 -7.04 -27.79
N GLY A 198 6.94 -8.04 -28.58
CA GLY A 198 6.75 -9.46 -28.30
C GLY A 198 8.08 -10.21 -28.20
N GLU A 199 8.12 -11.27 -27.40
CA GLU A 199 9.27 -12.17 -27.31
C GLU A 199 9.41 -12.97 -28.60
N ARG A 200 10.53 -12.84 -29.32
CA ARG A 200 10.84 -13.72 -30.45
C ARG A 200 11.39 -15.04 -29.91
N ARG A 201 10.52 -15.94 -29.44
CA ARG A 201 10.93 -17.32 -29.14
C ARG A 201 11.36 -18.00 -30.45
N PRO A 202 12.48 -18.74 -30.49
CA PRO A 202 12.76 -19.62 -31.63
C PRO A 202 11.58 -20.57 -31.81
N ALA A 203 11.11 -20.77 -33.04
CA ALA A 203 10.05 -21.75 -33.30
C ALA A 203 10.45 -23.09 -32.66
N PRO A 204 9.58 -23.73 -31.85
CA PRO A 204 9.87 -25.06 -31.34
C PRO A 204 9.99 -25.98 -32.55
N GLY A 205 11.19 -26.52 -32.79
CA GLY A 205 11.38 -27.59 -33.74
C GLY A 205 10.72 -28.86 -33.19
N ALA A 206 9.74 -29.37 -33.94
CA ALA A 206 9.40 -30.79 -34.07
C ALA A 206 9.05 -31.59 -32.79
N ASP A 207 7.93 -31.27 -32.14
CA ASP A 207 7.07 -32.26 -31.49
C ASP A 207 5.61 -31.77 -31.40
N ALA A 208 4.85 -32.09 -32.45
CA ALA A 208 3.43 -31.84 -32.53
C ALA A 208 2.66 -32.77 -31.57
N ALA A 209 2.23 -32.27 -30.40
CA ALA A 209 1.17 -32.93 -29.62
C ALA A 209 0.38 -32.04 -28.63
N GLY A 210 0.71 -30.75 -28.42
CA GLY A 210 0.06 -29.95 -27.37
C GLY A 210 -0.55 -28.60 -27.79
N GLN A 211 -0.41 -28.20 -29.06
CA GLN A 211 -0.67 -26.81 -29.47
C GLN A 211 -2.11 -26.50 -29.92
N GLN A 212 -3.04 -27.45 -29.82
CA GLN A 212 -4.43 -27.20 -30.23
C GLN A 212 -5.34 -26.64 -29.11
N GLU A 213 -5.00 -26.76 -27.83
CA GLU A 213 -5.87 -26.25 -26.75
C GLU A 213 -5.60 -24.80 -26.31
N GLY A 214 -4.39 -24.28 -26.56
CA GLY A 214 -4.00 -22.91 -26.17
C GLY A 214 -4.46 -21.84 -27.16
N ALA A 215 -4.45 -22.15 -28.46
CA ALA A 215 -4.83 -21.21 -29.52
C ALA A 215 -6.34 -20.92 -29.53
N GLN A 216 -7.16 -21.91 -29.19
CA GLN A 216 -8.62 -21.73 -29.11
C GLN A 216 -9.05 -20.78 -27.97
N ARG A 217 -8.26 -20.66 -26.90
CA ARG A 217 -8.60 -19.79 -25.74
C ARG A 217 -8.27 -18.30 -25.94
N CYS A 218 -7.42 -17.97 -26.91
CA CYS A 218 -7.08 -16.58 -27.25
C CYS A 218 -7.88 -16.03 -28.44
N ALA A 219 -8.55 -16.90 -29.20
CA ALA A 219 -9.29 -16.55 -30.41
C ALA A 219 -10.78 -16.22 -30.18
N ASP A 220 -11.21 -15.99 -28.93
CA ASP A 220 -12.59 -15.58 -28.63
C ASP A 220 -12.79 -14.07 -28.89
N PRO A 221 -13.56 -13.67 -29.91
CA PRO A 221 -13.74 -12.26 -30.30
C PRO A 221 -14.46 -11.42 -29.24
N HIS A 222 -15.14 -12.05 -28.27
CA HIS A 222 -15.87 -11.33 -27.23
C HIS A 222 -14.95 -10.72 -26.16
N ARG A 223 -13.78 -11.31 -25.90
CA ARG A 223 -12.87 -10.83 -24.84
C ARG A 223 -11.91 -9.74 -25.30
N GLN A 224 -11.63 -9.63 -26.60
CA GLN A 224 -10.75 -8.57 -27.13
C GLN A 224 -11.41 -7.18 -27.14
N ARG A 225 -12.75 -7.09 -27.02
CA ARG A 225 -13.46 -5.80 -26.97
C ARG A 225 -13.41 -5.12 -25.60
N GLU A 226 -13.15 -5.85 -24.51
CA GLU A 226 -13.09 -5.27 -23.16
C GLU A 226 -11.75 -4.58 -22.85
N LEU A 227 -10.65 -4.99 -23.48
CA LEU A 227 -9.32 -4.44 -23.18
C LEU A 227 -8.94 -3.18 -23.99
N ALA A 228 -9.65 -2.90 -25.08
CA ALA A 228 -9.38 -1.74 -25.95
C ALA A 228 -10.14 -0.46 -25.56
N ALA A 229 -11.09 -0.55 -24.61
CA ALA A 229 -11.96 0.58 -24.26
C ALA A 229 -11.37 1.58 -23.25
N ASP A 230 -10.30 1.22 -22.53
CA ASP A 230 -9.83 1.97 -21.35
C ASP A 230 -8.56 2.82 -21.59
N TRP A 231 -8.11 2.98 -22.83
CA TRP A 231 -6.94 3.82 -23.14
C TRP A 231 -7.24 4.90 -24.17
N ARG A 232 -7.61 6.10 -23.69
CA ARG A 232 -7.52 7.35 -24.46
C ARG A 232 -6.45 8.25 -23.85
N PRO A 233 -5.52 8.82 -24.64
CA PRO A 233 -4.55 9.79 -24.14
C PRO A 233 -5.24 11.14 -23.90
N ALA A 234 -5.03 11.74 -22.73
CA ALA A 234 -5.40 13.13 -22.47
C ALA A 234 -4.31 14.07 -23.03
N GLU A 235 -4.70 14.90 -24.00
CA GLU A 235 -3.91 15.99 -24.55
C GLU A 235 -3.81 17.19 -23.60
N ALA A 236 -2.84 18.04 -23.90
CA ALA A 236 -2.26 19.08 -23.07
C ALA A 236 -3.15 20.31 -22.81
N ALA A 237 -2.95 20.92 -21.63
CA ALA A 237 -3.19 22.35 -21.42
C ALA A 237 -1.99 22.92 -20.63
N GLY A 238 -1.28 23.85 -21.25
CA GLY A 238 -0.15 24.55 -20.67
C GLY A 238 -0.58 25.62 -19.66
N GLY A 239 0.29 25.88 -18.70
CA GLY A 239 0.15 26.96 -17.72
C GLY A 239 1.28 26.86 -16.71
N GLY A 240 2.36 27.61 -16.96
CA GLY A 240 3.53 27.61 -16.09
C GLY A 240 3.21 28.20 -14.72
N LEU A 241 3.69 27.55 -13.66
CA LEU A 241 3.81 28.15 -12.34
C LEU A 241 5.17 27.77 -11.75
N GLN A 242 5.94 28.80 -11.40
CA GLN A 242 7.25 28.70 -10.74
C GLN A 242 7.15 27.92 -9.42
N ARG A 243 8.12 27.03 -9.18
CA ARG A 243 8.31 26.30 -7.91
C ARG A 243 8.78 27.24 -6.79
N PRO A 244 8.33 27.09 -5.54
CA PRO A 244 9.10 27.49 -4.38
C PRO A 244 10.06 26.36 -3.98
N ASP A 245 11.33 26.70 -3.78
CA ASP A 245 12.39 25.79 -3.35
C ASP A 245 12.22 25.39 -1.87
N GLY A 246 12.13 24.09 -1.58
CA GLY A 246 12.16 23.54 -0.22
C GLY A 246 11.67 22.09 -0.13
N PRO A 247 12.24 21.22 0.74
CA PRO A 247 11.96 19.79 0.73
C PRO A 247 10.67 19.48 1.52
N ALA A 248 9.55 19.26 0.83
CA ALA A 248 8.33 18.76 1.46
C ALA A 248 8.22 17.23 1.28
N GLN A 249 8.41 16.48 2.37
CA GLN A 249 8.02 15.07 2.52
C GLN A 249 7.01 15.09 3.65
N ASN A 250 5.78 14.56 3.55
CA ASN A 250 4.94 14.29 4.74
C ASN A 250 3.62 13.55 4.38
N ARG A 251 3.10 12.70 5.30
CA ARG A 251 1.71 12.21 5.45
C ARG A 251 1.02 12.94 6.60
N VAL A 252 -0.29 13.20 6.51
CA VAL A 252 -1.08 13.83 7.58
C VAL A 252 -1.60 12.78 8.57
N THR A 253 -1.55 13.10 9.86
CA THR A 253 -2.24 12.36 10.92
C THR A 253 -2.64 13.33 12.00
N THR A 254 -3.83 13.20 12.56
CA THR A 254 -4.29 14.20 13.53
C THR A 254 -3.76 13.87 14.95
N ILE A 255 -3.02 14.75 15.64
CA ILE A 255 -2.54 14.49 17.02
C ILE A 255 -3.36 15.28 18.05
N TRP A 256 -3.70 14.64 19.16
CA TRP A 256 -4.39 15.24 20.31
C TRP A 256 -3.47 16.18 21.14
N PRO A 257 -3.89 17.37 21.60
CA PRO A 257 -3.20 18.14 22.64
C PRO A 257 -3.65 17.70 24.06
N PRO A 258 -2.81 17.81 25.10
CA PRO A 258 -3.14 17.28 26.42
C PRO A 258 -4.32 18.03 27.07
N SER A 259 -5.36 17.25 27.41
CA SER A 259 -6.44 17.49 28.40
C SER A 259 -7.09 18.88 28.52
N ALA A 260 -8.39 18.94 28.23
CA ALA A 260 -9.33 19.87 28.89
C ALA A 260 -10.50 19.06 29.50
N PRO A 261 -10.98 19.37 30.71
CA PRO A 261 -12.02 18.61 31.40
C PRO A 261 -13.40 18.91 30.80
N ALA A 262 -14.20 17.86 30.61
CA ALA A 262 -15.59 17.96 30.17
C ALA A 262 -16.47 18.66 31.23
N ARG A 263 -17.37 19.54 30.78
CA ARG A 263 -18.57 19.93 31.52
C ARG A 263 -19.68 18.93 31.30
#